data_AF-A0A2V5LXR4-F1
#
_entry.id   AF-A0A2V5LXR4-F1
#
_cell.length_a   1.000
_cell.length_b   1.000
_cell.length_c   1.000
_cell.angle_alpha   90.00
_cell.angle_beta   90.00
_cell.angle_gamma   90.00
#
_symmetry.space_group_name_H-M   'P 1'
#
loop_
_entity.id
_entity.type
_entity.pdbx_description
1 polymer ?
#
loop_
_entity_poly.entity_id
_entity_poly.type
_entity_poly.pdbx_seq_one_letter_code
_entity_poly.pdbx_strand_id
1 'polypeptide(L)'
;MVNLHSGEVRNPISNPAETGTLLLEFGTLTKLTGNTIYYAKAKRALVETFKRRSSIGLVGSSINVETGEWTDPDSHVSGGIDSYYEYLWKCWVLFGDEECRDMWRASIPAIQKYLADDTGGELWYGHAHMRTGQRTETTYGALEAFLPACSRFRVISTAPVAYKLPRSKCGISMVSSRKFSITKRRA
;
A
#
# COMPACT_ATOMS: atom_id res chain seq x y z
N MET A 1 -16.87 2.95 10.10
CA MET A 1 -17.84 3.94 9.52
C MET A 1 -17.81 5.23 10.32
N VAL A 2 -18.03 6.37 9.67
CA VAL A 2 -18.00 7.71 10.30
C VAL A 2 -19.34 8.43 10.13
N ASN A 3 -19.81 9.10 11.18
CA ASN A 3 -20.94 10.02 11.09
C ASN A 3 -20.46 11.35 10.48
N LEU A 4 -21.05 11.78 9.36
CA LEU A 4 -20.60 12.99 8.64
C LEU A 4 -20.90 14.30 9.38
N HIS A 5 -21.83 14.30 10.34
CA HIS A 5 -22.15 15.47 11.15
C HIS A 5 -21.32 15.53 12.44
N SER A 6 -21.28 14.44 13.22
CA SER A 6 -20.60 14.41 14.52
C SER A 6 -19.13 14.00 14.45
N GLY A 7 -18.69 13.38 13.35
CA GLY A 7 -17.36 12.79 13.22
C GLY A 7 -17.17 11.51 14.05
N GLU A 8 -18.20 11.03 14.74
CA GLU A 8 -18.14 9.80 15.53
C GLU A 8 -17.85 8.59 14.65
N VAL A 9 -16.94 7.75 15.12
CA VAL A 9 -16.54 6.51 14.43
C VAL A 9 -17.12 5.29 15.14
N ARG A 10 -17.46 4.27 14.35
CA ARG A 10 -17.90 2.96 14.84
C ARG A 10 -17.34 1.82 14.01
N ASN A 11 -17.23 0.66 14.65
CA ASN A 11 -16.70 -0.59 14.11
C ASN A 11 -15.24 -0.45 13.65
N PRO A 12 -14.25 -0.83 14.47
CA PRO A 12 -12.84 -0.73 14.12
C PRO A 12 -12.37 -1.85 13.18
N ILE A 13 -13.22 -2.85 12.90
CA ILE A 13 -12.92 -3.90 11.93
C ILE A 13 -13.15 -3.35 10.53
N SER A 14 -12.10 -3.39 9.71
CA SER A 14 -12.06 -2.92 8.33
C SER A 14 -11.28 -3.94 7.48
N ASN A 15 -10.94 -3.60 6.25
CA ASN A 15 -10.22 -4.47 5.30
C ASN A 15 -9.13 -3.68 4.53
N PRO A 16 -8.21 -4.35 3.83
CA PRO A 16 -7.19 -3.66 3.05
C PRO A 16 -7.73 -2.67 2.02
N ALA A 17 -8.83 -2.97 1.33
CA ALA A 17 -9.44 -2.04 0.38
C ALA A 17 -9.90 -0.74 1.09
N GLU A 18 -10.59 -0.83 2.21
CA GLU A 18 -11.03 0.34 2.97
C GLU A 18 -9.88 1.16 3.58
N THR A 19 -8.79 0.50 3.98
CA THR A 19 -7.62 1.17 4.58
C THR A 19 -6.62 1.69 3.56
N GLY A 20 -6.62 1.13 2.34
CA GLY A 20 -5.62 1.39 1.29
C GLY A 20 -6.10 2.25 0.12
N THR A 21 -7.40 2.37 -0.09
CA THR A 21 -7.97 2.85 -1.36
C THR A 21 -8.46 4.30 -1.30
N LEU A 22 -7.68 5.18 -0.67
CA LEU A 22 -7.94 6.65 -0.64
C LEU A 22 -6.80 7.49 -1.22
N LEU A 23 -5.67 6.85 -1.56
CA LEU A 23 -4.43 7.57 -1.87
C LEU A 23 -4.49 8.37 -3.17
N LEU A 24 -5.24 7.90 -4.16
CA LEU A 24 -5.36 8.59 -5.46
C LEU A 24 -6.20 9.87 -5.33
N GLU A 25 -7.32 9.78 -4.62
CA GLU A 25 -8.24 10.89 -4.37
C GLU A 25 -7.55 11.94 -3.50
N PHE A 26 -6.93 11.51 -2.40
CA PHE A 26 -6.28 12.40 -1.45
C PHE A 26 -4.99 12.99 -2.01
N GLY A 27 -4.28 12.27 -2.89
CA GLY A 27 -3.17 12.83 -3.66
C GLY A 27 -3.61 13.88 -4.66
N THR A 28 -4.75 13.66 -5.32
CA THR A 28 -5.35 14.67 -6.21
C THR A 28 -5.78 15.90 -5.42
N LEU A 29 -6.43 15.75 -4.26
CA LEU A 29 -6.75 16.87 -3.36
C LEU A 29 -5.51 17.63 -2.92
N THR A 30 -4.43 16.93 -2.58
CA THR A 30 -3.15 17.57 -2.23
C THR A 30 -2.61 18.40 -3.39
N LYS A 31 -2.66 17.88 -4.62
CA LYS A 31 -2.19 18.58 -5.82
C LYS A 31 -3.02 19.83 -6.13
N LEU A 32 -4.34 19.75 -5.97
CA LEU A 32 -5.25 20.85 -6.29
C LEU A 32 -5.28 21.94 -5.22
N THR A 33 -5.14 21.57 -3.95
CA THR A 33 -5.25 22.51 -2.82
C THR A 33 -3.90 22.99 -2.28
N GLY A 34 -2.81 22.27 -2.56
CA GLY A 34 -1.51 22.47 -1.92
C GLY A 34 -1.43 21.96 -0.47
N ASN A 35 -2.53 21.46 0.11
CA ASN A 35 -2.54 20.96 1.48
C ASN A 35 -2.09 19.50 1.53
N THR A 36 -0.93 19.24 2.11
CA THR A 36 -0.30 17.90 2.14
C THR A 36 -0.96 16.92 3.11
N ILE A 37 -1.89 17.38 3.97
CA ILE A 37 -2.51 16.51 4.98
C ILE A 37 -3.26 15.35 4.33
N TYR A 38 -3.90 15.57 3.18
CA TYR A 38 -4.67 14.54 2.50
C TYR A 38 -3.75 13.38 2.10
N TYR A 39 -2.72 13.63 1.29
CA TYR A 39 -1.80 12.58 0.87
C TYR A 39 -1.12 11.89 2.06
N ALA A 40 -0.66 12.67 3.04
CA ALA A 40 0.04 12.13 4.20
C ALA A 40 -0.83 11.15 5.02
N LYS A 41 -2.12 11.47 5.21
CA LYS A 41 -3.04 10.60 5.96
C LYS A 41 -3.38 9.32 5.19
N ALA A 42 -3.71 9.42 3.91
CA ALA A 42 -4.01 8.25 3.08
C ALA A 42 -2.78 7.35 2.90
N LYS A 43 -1.60 7.94 2.67
CA LYS A 43 -0.33 7.20 2.53
C LYS A 43 0.00 6.43 3.80
N ARG A 44 -0.17 7.07 4.96
CA ARG A 44 0.06 6.41 6.26
C ARG A 44 -0.82 5.18 6.42
N ALA A 45 -2.12 5.27 6.15
CA ALA A 45 -3.03 4.14 6.28
C ALA A 45 -2.60 2.96 5.40
N LEU A 46 -2.33 3.21 4.11
CA LEU A 46 -1.85 2.21 3.17
C LEU A 46 -0.51 1.56 3.59
N VAL A 47 0.44 2.35 4.07
CA VAL A 47 1.74 1.86 4.56
C VAL A 47 1.58 1.00 5.82
N GLU A 48 0.69 1.39 6.73
CA GLU A 48 0.42 0.63 7.94
C GLU A 48 -0.25 -0.73 7.64
N THR A 49 -1.12 -0.79 6.63
CA THR A 49 -1.64 -2.06 6.10
C THR A 49 -0.51 -2.92 5.52
N PHE A 50 0.36 -2.34 4.68
CA PHE A 50 1.50 -3.07 4.10
C PHE A 50 2.44 -3.63 5.17
N LYS A 51 2.77 -2.85 6.21
CA LYS A 51 3.67 -3.27 7.30
C LYS A 51 3.15 -4.48 8.08
N ARG A 52 1.85 -4.72 8.07
CA ARG A 52 1.20 -5.82 8.80
C ARG A 52 1.09 -7.12 8.00
N ARG A 53 1.58 -7.13 6.75
CA ARG A 53 1.70 -8.38 5.98
C ARG A 53 2.45 -9.45 6.79
N SER A 54 2.11 -10.71 6.56
CA SER A 54 2.77 -11.84 7.19
C SER A 54 4.23 -11.97 6.75
N SER A 55 4.97 -12.90 7.37
CA SER A 55 6.32 -13.27 6.96
C SER A 55 6.41 -13.78 5.52
N ILE A 56 5.30 -14.26 4.93
CA ILE A 56 5.23 -14.70 3.53
C ILE A 56 4.74 -13.60 2.58
N GLY A 57 4.47 -12.40 3.09
CA GLY A 57 4.18 -11.20 2.29
C GLY A 57 2.71 -10.97 1.95
N LEU A 58 1.79 -11.79 2.48
CA LEU A 58 0.34 -11.65 2.28
C LEU A 58 -0.31 -10.79 3.37
N VAL A 59 -1.42 -10.13 3.05
CA VAL A 59 -2.30 -9.42 4.00
C VAL A 59 -3.57 -10.23 4.25
N GLY A 60 -4.21 -10.06 5.42
CA GLY A 60 -5.49 -10.71 5.73
C GLY A 60 -6.68 -9.95 5.13
N SER A 61 -7.85 -10.55 5.16
CA SER A 61 -9.11 -10.00 4.63
C SER A 61 -9.75 -9.00 5.58
N SER A 62 -9.55 -9.15 6.90
CA SER A 62 -10.09 -8.24 7.92
C SER A 62 -9.07 -7.86 8.98
N ILE A 63 -9.01 -6.56 9.31
CA ILE A 63 -8.08 -5.96 10.27
C ILE A 63 -8.83 -5.07 11.27
N ASN A 64 -8.46 -5.16 12.54
CA ASN A 64 -8.83 -4.15 13.53
C ASN A 64 -7.88 -2.95 13.40
N VAL A 65 -8.39 -1.79 13.01
CA VAL A 65 -7.56 -0.59 12.74
C VAL A 65 -7.04 0.11 14.00
N GLU A 66 -7.60 -0.21 15.17
CA GLU A 66 -7.14 0.34 16.45
C GLU A 66 -5.96 -0.46 17.02
N THR A 67 -6.06 -1.79 16.98
CA THR A 67 -4.99 -2.69 17.48
C THR A 67 -3.95 -2.99 16.41
N GLY A 68 -4.35 -2.97 15.14
CA GLY A 68 -3.54 -3.41 14.02
C GLY A 68 -3.50 -4.93 13.82
N GLU A 69 -4.31 -5.69 14.55
CA GLU A 69 -4.36 -7.16 14.44
C GLU A 69 -5.31 -7.61 13.32
N TRP A 70 -4.90 -8.65 12.59
CA TRP A 70 -5.77 -9.31 11.62
C TRP A 70 -6.82 -10.13 12.35
N THR A 71 -8.10 -9.80 12.15
CA THR A 71 -9.23 -10.53 12.71
C THR A 71 -9.67 -11.69 11.82
N ASP A 72 -9.33 -11.63 10.54
CA ASP A 72 -9.49 -12.72 9.59
C ASP A 72 -8.19 -12.88 8.77
N PRO A 73 -7.49 -14.02 8.93
CA PRO A 73 -6.23 -14.29 8.25
C PRO A 73 -6.39 -14.83 6.83
N ASP A 74 -7.62 -14.95 6.28
CA ASP A 74 -7.80 -15.32 4.88
C ASP A 74 -7.20 -14.24 3.94
N SER A 75 -6.62 -14.64 2.82
CA SER A 75 -5.92 -13.75 1.90
C SER A 75 -6.25 -14.07 0.46
N HIS A 76 -6.50 -13.04 -0.32
CA HIS A 76 -6.95 -13.14 -1.70
C HIS A 76 -6.70 -11.81 -2.43
N VAL A 77 -7.13 -11.74 -3.70
CA VAL A 77 -7.09 -10.52 -4.52
C VAL A 77 -8.49 -10.06 -4.94
N SER A 78 -9.52 -10.62 -4.31
CA SER A 78 -10.94 -10.30 -4.55
C SER A 78 -11.44 -9.19 -3.61
N GLY A 79 -12.77 -8.99 -3.56
CA GLY A 79 -13.42 -7.88 -2.85
C GLY A 79 -12.99 -7.77 -1.39
N GLY A 80 -12.56 -6.57 -0.99
CA GLY A 80 -12.02 -6.30 0.36
C GLY A 80 -10.49 -6.24 0.39
N ILE A 81 -9.80 -6.75 -0.62
CA ILE A 81 -8.34 -6.62 -0.77
C ILE A 81 -7.94 -6.03 -2.12
N ASP A 82 -8.60 -6.43 -3.21
CA ASP A 82 -8.41 -5.96 -4.60
C ASP A 82 -7.69 -4.60 -4.79
N SER A 83 -8.40 -3.52 -4.51
CA SER A 83 -8.04 -2.14 -4.79
C SER A 83 -6.87 -1.63 -3.94
N TYR A 84 -6.56 -2.28 -2.82
CA TYR A 84 -5.34 -2.00 -2.08
C TYR A 84 -4.10 -2.25 -2.95
N TYR A 85 -4.03 -3.40 -3.62
CA TYR A 85 -2.91 -3.71 -4.51
C TYR A 85 -2.90 -2.77 -5.72
N GLU A 86 -4.08 -2.47 -6.28
CA GLU A 86 -4.21 -1.52 -7.38
C GLU A 86 -3.62 -0.13 -7.02
N TYR A 87 -3.90 0.35 -5.80
CA TYR A 87 -3.44 1.66 -5.34
C TYR A 87 -1.93 1.71 -5.11
N LEU A 88 -1.28 0.58 -4.76
CA LEU A 88 0.19 0.51 -4.73
C LEU A 88 0.79 0.81 -6.11
N TRP A 89 0.25 0.19 -7.16
CA TRP A 89 0.73 0.42 -8.53
C TRP A 89 0.35 1.82 -9.05
N LYS A 90 -0.93 2.20 -8.94
CA LYS A 90 -1.43 3.48 -9.47
C LYS A 90 -0.80 4.69 -8.77
N CYS A 91 -0.52 4.60 -7.47
CA CYS A 91 0.19 5.64 -6.73
C CYS A 91 1.57 5.94 -7.34
N TRP A 92 2.33 4.88 -7.66
CA TRP A 92 3.61 5.04 -8.35
C TRP A 92 3.44 5.71 -9.71
N VAL A 93 2.51 5.20 -10.52
CA VAL A 93 2.30 5.72 -11.89
C VAL A 93 1.86 7.19 -11.88
N LEU A 94 0.98 7.59 -10.97
CA LEU A 94 0.38 8.92 -10.95
C LEU A 94 1.22 9.97 -10.22
N PHE A 95 1.92 9.57 -9.16
CA PHE A 95 2.63 10.50 -8.27
C PHE A 95 4.15 10.30 -8.25
N GLY A 96 4.67 9.23 -8.86
CA GLY A 96 6.10 8.90 -8.83
C GLY A 96 6.60 8.50 -7.44
N ASP A 97 5.72 7.98 -6.57
CA ASP A 97 6.09 7.55 -5.22
C ASP A 97 6.77 6.16 -5.25
N GLU A 98 8.08 6.14 -5.00
CA GLU A 98 8.89 4.93 -5.06
C GLU A 98 8.54 3.91 -3.97
N GLU A 99 8.05 4.34 -2.81
CA GLU A 99 7.64 3.42 -1.75
C GLU A 99 6.38 2.66 -2.20
N CYS A 100 5.45 3.31 -2.90
CA CYS A 100 4.29 2.64 -3.52
C CYS A 100 4.75 1.56 -4.53
N ARG A 101 5.73 1.88 -5.38
CA ARG A 101 6.33 0.93 -6.33
C ARG A 101 6.97 -0.25 -5.62
N ASP A 102 7.72 -0.01 -4.56
CA ASP A 102 8.49 -1.02 -3.86
C ASP A 102 7.56 -1.95 -3.07
N MET A 103 6.50 -1.43 -2.47
CA MET A 103 5.42 -2.23 -1.85
C MET A 103 4.73 -3.13 -2.88
N TRP A 104 4.35 -2.59 -4.05
CA TRP A 104 3.79 -3.40 -5.15
C TRP A 104 4.74 -4.53 -5.57
N ARG A 105 6.02 -4.21 -5.78
CA ARG A 105 7.05 -5.19 -6.18
C ARG A 105 7.28 -6.27 -5.12
N ALA A 106 7.09 -5.94 -3.84
CA ALA A 106 7.18 -6.90 -2.76
C ALA A 106 5.94 -7.81 -2.68
N SER A 107 4.75 -7.30 -2.98
CA SER A 107 3.49 -8.05 -2.88
C SER A 107 3.30 -9.04 -4.03
N ILE A 108 3.66 -8.67 -5.26
CA ILE A 108 3.36 -9.49 -6.45
C ILE A 108 3.95 -10.91 -6.38
N PRO A 109 5.23 -11.12 -6.00
CA PRO A 109 5.77 -12.47 -5.89
C PRO A 109 5.02 -13.34 -4.87
N ALA A 110 4.53 -12.77 -3.77
CA ALA A 110 3.75 -13.51 -2.78
C ALA A 110 2.38 -13.92 -3.35
N ILE A 111 1.69 -13.00 -4.02
CA ILE A 111 0.42 -13.28 -4.70
C ILE A 111 0.60 -14.40 -5.73
N GLN A 112 1.61 -14.30 -6.60
CA GLN A 112 1.88 -15.32 -7.63
C GLN A 112 2.26 -16.67 -7.04
N LYS A 113 2.88 -16.71 -5.86
CA LYS A 113 3.31 -17.95 -5.24
C LYS A 113 2.20 -18.68 -4.49
N TYR A 114 1.35 -17.94 -3.79
CA TYR A 114 0.42 -18.52 -2.82
C TYR A 114 -1.04 -18.43 -3.27
N LEU A 115 -1.39 -17.47 -4.12
CA LEU A 115 -2.77 -17.23 -4.55
C LEU A 115 -3.04 -17.76 -5.95
N ALA A 116 -2.04 -17.74 -6.84
CA ALA A 116 -2.17 -18.31 -8.19
C ALA A 116 -2.62 -19.78 -8.16
N ASP A 117 -3.58 -20.12 -9.02
CA ASP A 117 -4.15 -21.45 -9.18
C ASP A 117 -4.22 -21.78 -10.67
N ASP A 118 -3.59 -22.88 -11.08
CA ASP A 118 -3.68 -23.37 -12.46
C ASP A 118 -4.77 -24.43 -12.51
N THR A 119 -5.94 -24.02 -12.99
CA THR A 119 -7.11 -24.89 -13.13
C THR A 119 -7.40 -25.07 -14.61
N GLY A 120 -7.11 -26.26 -15.14
CA GLY A 120 -7.41 -26.60 -16.54
C GLY A 120 -6.52 -25.91 -17.58
N GLY A 121 -5.31 -25.46 -17.21
CA GLY A 121 -4.40 -24.71 -18.09
C GLY A 121 -4.70 -23.21 -18.15
N GLU A 122 -5.60 -22.72 -17.29
CA GLU A 122 -5.92 -21.31 -17.12
C GLU A 122 -5.46 -20.82 -15.74
N LEU A 123 -4.94 -19.60 -15.70
CA LEU A 123 -4.46 -18.97 -14.47
C LEU A 123 -5.59 -18.24 -13.75
N TRP A 124 -5.87 -18.69 -12.54
CA TRP A 124 -6.82 -18.11 -11.61
C TRP A 124 -6.12 -17.67 -10.32
N TYR A 125 -6.85 -17.00 -9.42
CA TYR A 125 -6.33 -16.59 -8.11
C TYR A 125 -7.33 -16.97 -7.01
N GLY A 126 -7.00 -18.02 -6.26
CA GLY A 126 -7.80 -18.47 -5.12
C GLY A 126 -7.41 -17.78 -3.83
N HIS A 127 -8.00 -18.25 -2.73
CA HIS A 127 -7.74 -17.75 -1.38
C HIS A 127 -6.68 -18.60 -0.68
N ALA A 128 -5.93 -18.02 0.25
CA ALA A 128 -4.98 -18.76 1.09
C ALA A 128 -4.85 -18.12 2.47
N HIS A 129 -4.53 -18.93 3.48
CA HIS A 129 -4.25 -18.43 4.81
C HIS A 129 -2.96 -17.59 4.81
N MET A 130 -3.05 -16.32 5.21
CA MET A 130 -1.99 -15.31 5.01
C MET A 130 -0.64 -15.68 5.64
N ARG A 131 -0.60 -16.51 6.70
CA ARG A 131 0.65 -16.85 7.40
C ARG A 131 1.30 -18.14 6.90
N THR A 132 0.49 -19.08 6.42
CA THR A 132 0.95 -20.43 6.03
C THR A 132 1.02 -20.59 4.51
N GLY A 133 0.23 -19.81 3.77
CA GLY A 133 0.07 -19.94 2.32
C GLY A 133 -0.74 -21.18 1.93
N GLN A 134 -1.40 -21.84 2.89
CA GLN A 134 -2.27 -22.98 2.62
C GLN A 134 -3.53 -22.47 1.92
N ARG A 135 -3.84 -23.05 0.75
CA ARG A 135 -5.08 -22.81 -0.01
C ARG A 135 -6.29 -23.04 0.90
N THR A 136 -7.15 -22.05 0.99
CA THR A 136 -8.40 -22.08 1.77
C THR A 136 -9.60 -22.29 0.85
N GLU A 137 -9.65 -21.58 -0.28
CA GLU A 137 -10.73 -21.67 -1.27
C GLU A 137 -10.20 -21.56 -2.70
N THR A 138 -10.92 -22.18 -3.65
CA THR A 138 -10.68 -22.11 -5.11
C THR A 138 -11.83 -21.38 -5.83
N THR A 139 -12.56 -20.54 -5.08
CA THR A 139 -13.61 -19.68 -5.62
C THR A 139 -12.98 -18.47 -6.30
N TYR A 140 -13.58 -18.03 -7.41
CA TYR A 140 -13.12 -16.89 -8.19
C TYR A 140 -14.31 -15.98 -8.50
N GLY A 141 -14.12 -14.68 -8.35
CA GLY A 141 -15.08 -13.64 -8.69
C GLY A 141 -14.63 -12.79 -9.88
N ALA A 142 -15.48 -11.82 -10.23
CA ALA A 142 -15.18 -10.87 -11.30
C ALA A 142 -14.20 -9.76 -10.85
N LEU A 143 -14.01 -9.56 -9.54
CA LEU A 143 -13.21 -8.45 -9.01
C LEU A 143 -11.71 -8.68 -9.22
N GLU A 144 -11.28 -9.95 -9.22
CA GLU A 144 -9.90 -10.41 -9.42
C GLU A 144 -9.35 -10.07 -10.81
N ALA A 145 -10.23 -9.80 -11.78
CA ALA A 145 -9.88 -9.47 -13.16
C ALA A 145 -9.05 -8.17 -13.29
N PHE A 146 -8.98 -7.33 -12.25
CA PHE A 146 -8.12 -6.14 -12.23
C PHE A 146 -6.61 -6.51 -12.26
N LEU A 147 -6.24 -7.65 -11.67
CA LEU A 147 -4.85 -7.96 -11.37
C LEU A 147 -4.01 -8.28 -12.62
N PRO A 148 -4.48 -9.06 -13.61
CA PRO A 148 -3.76 -9.25 -14.87
C PRO A 148 -3.46 -7.93 -15.58
N ALA A 149 -4.41 -6.98 -15.57
CA ALA A 149 -4.23 -5.66 -16.18
C ALA A 149 -3.12 -4.87 -15.48
N CYS A 150 -3.12 -4.82 -14.14
CA CYS A 150 -2.07 -4.15 -13.37
C CYS A 150 -0.69 -4.81 -13.54
N SER A 151 -0.66 -6.14 -13.61
CA SER A 151 0.58 -6.92 -13.75
C SER A 151 1.25 -6.76 -15.12
N ARG A 152 0.46 -6.52 -16.19
CA ARG A 152 0.98 -6.34 -17.56
C ARG A 152 1.83 -5.07 -17.73
N PHE A 153 1.60 -4.03 -16.93
CA PHE A 153 2.36 -2.78 -17.00
C PHE A 153 3.83 -2.94 -16.58
N ARG A 154 4.22 -4.06 -15.97
CA ARG A 154 5.62 -4.41 -15.69
C ARG A 154 6.51 -4.43 -16.94
N VAL A 155 5.92 -4.60 -18.13
CA VAL A 155 6.65 -4.71 -19.40
C VAL A 155 6.79 -3.37 -20.15
N ILE A 156 5.96 -2.36 -19.83
CA ILE A 156 5.85 -1.14 -20.66
C ILE A 156 6.50 0.10 -19.99
N SER A 157 6.74 0.10 -18.68
CA SER A 157 7.27 1.27 -17.97
C SER A 157 8.80 1.27 -17.89
N THR A 158 9.47 1.66 -18.98
CA THR A 158 10.85 2.16 -18.96
C THR A 158 10.93 3.70 -18.99
N ALA A 159 9.79 4.40 -18.93
CA ALA A 159 9.75 5.86 -18.84
C ALA A 159 8.78 6.31 -17.73
N PRO A 160 9.24 7.08 -16.73
CA PRO A 160 8.35 7.73 -15.79
C PRO A 160 7.70 8.93 -16.48
N VAL A 161 6.37 8.94 -16.58
CA VAL A 161 5.62 10.20 -16.75
C VAL A 161 5.60 10.88 -15.37
N ALA A 162 6.74 11.43 -14.98
CA ALA A 162 6.91 12.08 -13.69
C ALA A 162 6.19 13.44 -13.68
N TYR A 163 4.92 13.47 -13.28
CA TYR A 163 4.27 14.72 -12.88
C TYR A 163 4.77 15.08 -11.48
N LYS A 164 5.82 15.93 -11.42
CA LYS A 164 6.44 16.39 -10.17
C LYS A 164 5.39 17.01 -9.24
N LEU A 165 5.19 16.40 -8.06
CA LEU A 165 4.54 17.05 -6.94
C LEU A 165 5.35 18.29 -6.52
N PRO A 166 4.71 19.44 -6.21
CA PRO A 166 5.42 20.62 -5.77
C PRO A 166 6.15 20.32 -4.46
N ARG A 167 7.49 20.39 -4.49
CA ARG A 167 8.31 20.39 -3.27
C ARG A 167 7.98 21.65 -2.48
N SER A 168 7.42 21.51 -1.29
CA SER A 168 7.33 22.61 -0.35
C SER A 168 8.74 23.09 -0.01
N LYS A 169 9.05 24.34 -0.39
CA LYS A 169 10.25 25.03 0.08
C LYS A 169 10.03 25.39 1.55
N CYS A 170 10.26 24.46 2.46
CA CYS A 170 10.52 24.82 3.86
C CYS A 170 12.02 25.10 3.97
N GLY A 171 12.39 26.35 3.74
CA GLY A 171 13.75 26.84 3.96
C GLY A 171 13.98 27.02 5.45
N ILE A 172 14.66 26.07 6.07
CA ILE A 172 15.45 26.32 7.29
C ILE A 172 16.90 26.05 6.90
N SER A 173 17.64 27.14 6.71
CA SER A 173 19.09 27.09 6.52
C SER A 173 19.73 26.59 7.82
N MET A 174 20.23 25.35 7.83
CA MET A 174 21.24 24.97 8.81
C MET A 174 22.54 25.70 8.44
N VAL A 175 22.82 26.76 9.19
CA VAL A 175 24.10 27.48 9.14
C VAL A 175 25.20 26.51 9.56
N SER A 176 26.12 26.26 8.64
CA SER A 176 27.39 25.59 8.86
C SER A 176 28.25 26.42 9.81
N SER A 177 28.55 25.89 10.99
CA SER A 177 29.54 26.46 11.92
C SER A 177 30.58 25.40 12.29
N ARG A 178 31.68 25.47 11.54
CA ARG A 178 33.09 25.33 11.93
C ARG A 178 33.46 24.38 13.09
N LYS A 179 34.27 23.39 12.70
CA LYS A 179 35.28 22.63 13.45
C LYS A 179 35.64 23.19 14.84
N PHE A 180 35.45 22.36 15.88
CA PHE A 180 36.20 22.45 17.13
C PHE A 180 37.10 21.23 17.25
N SER A 181 38.41 21.45 17.26
CA SER A 181 39.46 20.46 17.48
C SER A 181 39.82 20.48 18.97
N ILE A 182 39.73 19.35 19.66
CA ILE A 182 40.26 19.18 21.02
C ILE A 182 41.52 18.31 20.92
N THR A 183 42.66 18.96 21.11
CA THR A 183 43.98 18.33 21.18
C THR A 183 44.20 17.80 22.60
N LYS A 184 44.31 16.48 22.76
CA LYS A 184 44.86 15.87 23.98
C LYS A 184 46.40 15.99 23.94
N ARG A 185 47.00 16.67 24.93
CA ARG A 185 48.38 16.41 25.34
C ARG A 185 48.42 16.14 26.85
N ARG A 186 49.16 15.09 27.18
CA ARG A 186 49.37 14.50 28.51
C ARG A 186 50.22 15.43 29.40
N ALA A 187 49.98 15.34 30.69
CA ALA A 187 51.03 15.09 31.69
C ALA A 187 50.67 13.77 32.38
#